data_AF-A0A7C1US05-F1
#
_entry.id   AF-A0A7C1US05-F1
#
_cell.length_a   1.000
_cell.length_b   1.000
_cell.length_c   1.000
_cell.angle_alpha   90.00
_cell.angle_beta   90.00
_cell.angle_gamma   90.00
#
_symmetry.space_group_name_H-M   'P 1'
#
loop_
_entity.id
_entity.type
_entity.pdbx_description
1 polymer ?
#
loop_
_entity_poly.entity_id
_entity_poly.type
_entity_poly.pdbx_seq_one_letter_code
_entity_poly.pdbx_strand_id
1 'polypeptide(L)'
;MSRKKPKKNKRKAARPAPAKVKTPSQPIPDIRMALMHHQAGRLQQAGQIYRQILAVDPGHADANHLLGMLAYGAGDYEMAAGLVGKAVQARPDFAQAHGNLGNILKELRRTEEAEASYRRALELKPDYPEAYNNLGTLLQELGHAAEAEASYRKALEQQPDFPEAYNNLGNVLKILGRPEEAEAAYREALRLRPGYAEAHSNLILGMNYPAGVSAWAMLAEAREWDRLHGAGRVRHPRVCHNVPDPERRLRIGYVSPDFRMHPVGYFSEPLIASHDRTAVEVFCYADLVQGDQITERMRASAHHWRTVKGWSDTRLADRIQHDRIDILVDLAGHTAGNRLRV
;
A
#
# COMPACT_ATOMS: atom_id res chain seq x y z
N MET A 1 -74.51 28.81 -47.06
CA MET A 1 -73.56 28.50 -48.14
C MET A 1 -72.39 29.47 -48.09
N SER A 2 -71.19 28.95 -47.80
CA SER A 2 -70.00 29.72 -47.44
C SER A 2 -69.31 30.36 -48.67
N ARG A 3 -69.09 31.67 -48.65
CA ARG A 3 -68.25 32.41 -49.62
C ARG A 3 -66.85 32.63 -49.03
N LYS A 4 -65.84 32.06 -49.70
CA LYS A 4 -64.40 32.24 -49.43
C LYS A 4 -63.99 33.72 -49.56
N LYS A 5 -63.17 34.21 -48.62
CA LYS A 5 -62.33 35.42 -48.78
C LYS A 5 -60.85 35.09 -48.49
N PRO A 6 -59.89 35.80 -49.12
CA PRO A 6 -58.53 35.30 -49.33
C PRO A 6 -57.58 35.59 -48.15
N LYS A 7 -56.64 34.68 -47.90
CA LYS A 7 -55.58 34.83 -46.89
C LYS A 7 -54.48 35.78 -47.41
N LYS A 8 -54.24 36.86 -46.65
CA LYS A 8 -53.12 37.79 -46.84
C LYS A 8 -51.80 37.13 -46.46
N ASN A 9 -50.84 37.19 -47.38
CA ASN A 9 -49.46 36.76 -47.21
C ASN A 9 -48.67 37.89 -46.52
N LYS A 10 -48.14 37.68 -45.31
CA LYS A 10 -47.19 38.59 -44.64
C LYS A 10 -45.86 37.86 -44.42
N ARG A 11 -44.85 38.25 -45.18
CA ARG A 11 -43.44 37.90 -44.99
C ARG A 11 -42.99 38.31 -43.56
N LYS A 12 -42.53 37.36 -42.75
CA LYS A 12 -41.74 37.63 -41.54
C LYS A 12 -40.26 37.52 -41.91
N ALA A 13 -39.52 38.61 -41.73
CA ALA A 13 -38.07 38.67 -41.91
C ALA A 13 -37.37 37.75 -40.90
N ALA A 14 -36.43 36.93 -41.40
CA ALA A 14 -35.58 36.09 -40.57
C ALA A 14 -34.55 36.95 -39.83
N ARG A 15 -34.43 36.76 -38.52
CA ARG A 15 -33.33 37.32 -37.72
C ARG A 15 -32.02 36.62 -38.11
N PRO A 16 -30.88 37.32 -38.22
CA PRO A 16 -29.60 36.66 -38.44
C PRO A 16 -29.22 35.85 -37.20
N ALA A 17 -28.71 34.64 -37.41
CA ALA A 17 -28.14 33.82 -36.35
C ALA A 17 -26.94 34.54 -35.72
N PRO A 18 -26.71 34.44 -34.40
CA PRO A 18 -25.57 35.08 -33.76
C PRO A 18 -24.29 34.44 -34.32
N ALA A 19 -23.36 35.28 -34.77
CA ALA A 19 -22.05 34.86 -35.20
C ALA A 19 -21.35 34.14 -34.04
N LYS A 20 -20.90 32.89 -34.27
CA LYS A 20 -20.04 32.18 -33.34
C LYS A 20 -18.76 33.00 -33.17
N VAL A 21 -18.64 33.69 -32.05
CA VAL A 21 -17.38 34.29 -31.60
C VAL A 21 -16.38 33.15 -31.49
N LYS A 22 -15.41 33.09 -32.42
CA LYS A 22 -14.22 32.26 -32.25
C LYS A 22 -13.46 32.85 -31.07
N THR A 23 -13.65 32.27 -29.89
CA THR A 23 -12.77 32.51 -28.75
C THR A 23 -11.33 32.30 -29.21
N PRO A 24 -10.38 33.19 -28.89
CA PRO A 24 -8.98 32.94 -29.19
C PRO A 24 -8.61 31.62 -28.51
N SER A 25 -8.14 30.64 -29.27
CA SER A 25 -7.58 29.42 -28.71
C SER A 25 -6.47 29.86 -27.76
N GLN A 26 -6.64 29.64 -26.45
CA GLN A 26 -5.55 29.87 -25.50
C GLN A 26 -4.32 29.09 -26.02
N PRO A 27 -3.13 29.70 -26.02
CA PRO A 27 -1.93 29.01 -26.47
C PRO A 27 -1.78 27.72 -25.64
N ILE A 28 -1.56 26.60 -26.33
CA ILE A 28 -1.37 25.30 -25.70
C ILE A 28 -0.19 25.46 -24.72
N PRO A 29 -0.41 25.22 -23.43
CA PRO A 29 0.64 25.44 -22.46
C PRO A 29 1.76 24.42 -22.66
N ASP A 30 3.01 24.90 -22.59
CA ASP A 30 4.21 24.06 -22.68
C ASP A 30 4.22 23.04 -21.52
N ILE A 31 4.51 21.78 -21.82
CA ILE A 31 4.66 20.71 -20.82
C ILE A 31 5.71 21.04 -19.76
N ARG A 32 6.73 21.85 -20.09
CA ARG A 32 7.72 22.34 -19.11
C ARG A 32 7.06 23.11 -17.97
N MET A 33 6.01 23.87 -18.24
CA MET A 33 5.24 24.58 -17.21
C MET A 33 4.53 23.60 -16.28
N ALA A 34 3.92 22.54 -16.83
CA ALA A 34 3.29 21.49 -16.03
C ALA A 34 4.32 20.79 -15.12
N LEU A 35 5.50 20.48 -15.65
CA LEU A 35 6.60 19.87 -14.90
C LEU A 35 7.08 20.77 -13.75
N MET A 36 7.19 22.08 -13.95
CA MET A 36 7.54 23.01 -12.86
C MET A 36 6.50 23.02 -11.75
N HIS A 37 5.20 23.00 -12.08
CA HIS A 37 4.14 22.85 -11.08
C HIS A 37 4.25 21.50 -10.35
N HIS A 38 4.51 20.43 -11.08
CA HIS A 38 4.65 19.08 -10.54
C HIS A 38 5.80 19.01 -9.53
N GLN A 39 7.00 19.45 -9.92
CA GLN A 39 8.20 19.47 -9.07
C GLN A 39 8.01 20.32 -7.81
N ALA A 40 7.19 21.37 -7.89
CA ALA A 40 6.85 22.21 -6.75
C ALA A 40 5.66 21.71 -5.91
N GLY A 41 5.21 20.47 -6.13
CA GLY A 41 4.08 19.87 -5.39
C GLY A 41 2.71 20.46 -5.72
N ARG A 42 2.61 21.35 -6.71
CA ARG A 42 1.36 21.97 -7.19
C ARG A 42 0.63 21.02 -8.15
N LEU A 43 0.27 19.84 -7.65
CA LEU A 43 -0.23 18.72 -8.45
C LEU A 43 -1.56 19.03 -9.15
N GLN A 44 -2.44 19.81 -8.52
CA GLN A 44 -3.70 20.22 -9.16
C GLN A 44 -3.46 21.10 -10.39
N GLN A 45 -2.56 22.08 -10.28
CA GLN A 45 -2.19 22.95 -11.39
C GLN A 45 -1.48 22.17 -12.50
N ALA A 46 -0.54 21.28 -12.16
CA ALA A 46 0.10 20.40 -13.13
C ALA A 46 -0.94 19.54 -13.89
N GLY A 47 -1.87 18.92 -13.16
CA GLY A 47 -2.95 18.10 -13.72
C GLY A 47 -3.93 18.88 -14.61
N GLN A 48 -4.15 20.17 -14.36
CA GLN A 48 -4.92 21.03 -15.26
C GLN A 48 -4.19 21.25 -16.59
N ILE A 49 -2.89 21.53 -16.52
CA ILE A 49 -2.06 21.77 -17.71
C ILE A 49 -1.95 20.49 -18.55
N TYR A 50 -1.71 19.33 -17.95
CA TYR A 50 -1.69 18.06 -18.69
C TYR A 50 -3.01 17.81 -19.43
N ARG A 51 -4.16 18.07 -18.79
CA ARG A 51 -5.47 17.94 -19.46
C ARG A 51 -5.65 18.92 -20.61
N GLN A 52 -5.12 20.14 -20.51
CA GLN A 52 -5.15 21.10 -21.61
C GLN A 52 -4.30 20.65 -22.79
N ILE A 53 -3.11 20.09 -22.54
CA ILE A 53 -2.26 19.48 -23.56
C ILE A 53 -3.01 18.33 -24.25
N LEU A 54 -3.59 17.41 -23.46
CA LEU A 54 -4.32 16.25 -23.96
C LEU A 54 -5.63 16.59 -24.69
N ALA A 55 -6.20 17.77 -24.44
CA ALA A 55 -7.36 18.26 -25.19
C ALA A 55 -7.02 18.62 -26.64
N VAL A 56 -5.74 18.92 -26.92
CA VAL A 56 -5.27 19.27 -28.27
C VAL A 56 -4.49 18.13 -28.91
N ASP A 57 -3.66 17.43 -28.14
CA ASP A 57 -2.96 16.22 -28.55
C ASP A 57 -3.28 15.07 -27.58
N PRO A 58 -4.37 14.32 -27.84
CA PRO A 58 -4.74 13.16 -27.02
C PRO A 58 -3.65 12.07 -26.95
N GLY A 59 -2.72 12.05 -27.92
CA GLY A 59 -1.62 11.11 -28.01
C GLY A 59 -0.34 11.57 -27.31
N HIS A 60 -0.32 12.74 -26.66
CA HIS A 60 0.91 13.24 -26.04
C HIS A 60 1.41 12.29 -24.94
N ALA A 61 2.51 11.58 -25.19
CA ALA A 61 2.94 10.47 -24.34
C ALA A 61 3.28 10.91 -22.91
N ASP A 62 4.08 11.98 -22.76
CA ASP A 62 4.49 12.47 -21.43
C ASP A 62 3.31 13.02 -20.61
N ALA A 63 2.39 13.77 -21.23
CA ALA A 63 1.22 14.31 -20.54
C ALA A 63 0.26 13.19 -20.09
N ASN A 64 0.05 12.16 -20.93
CA ASN A 64 -0.70 10.96 -20.56
C ASN A 64 -0.02 10.22 -19.39
N HIS A 65 1.29 9.98 -19.47
CA HIS A 65 2.04 9.29 -18.41
C HIS A 65 1.98 10.05 -17.09
N LEU A 66 2.31 11.35 -17.09
CA LEU A 66 2.37 12.16 -15.87
C LEU A 66 0.99 12.38 -15.25
N LEU A 67 -0.06 12.60 -16.06
CA LEU A 67 -1.42 12.67 -15.56
C LEU A 67 -1.88 11.31 -15.00
N GLY A 68 -1.47 10.20 -15.64
CA GLY A 68 -1.69 8.85 -15.15
C GLY A 68 -1.03 8.61 -13.80
N MET A 69 0.19 9.11 -13.59
CA MET A 69 0.87 9.05 -12.28
C MET A 69 0.17 9.89 -11.20
N LEU A 70 -0.43 11.02 -11.56
CA LEU A 70 -1.27 11.79 -10.62
C LEU A 70 -2.53 11.01 -10.24
N ALA A 71 -3.18 10.34 -11.19
CA ALA A 71 -4.34 9.48 -10.92
C ALA A 71 -3.96 8.28 -10.03
N TYR A 72 -2.81 7.66 -10.29
CA TYR A 72 -2.25 6.58 -9.46
C TYR A 72 -2.03 7.05 -8.01
N GLY A 73 -1.39 8.22 -7.82
CA GLY A 73 -1.20 8.80 -6.49
C GLY A 73 -2.50 9.19 -5.78
N ALA A 74 -3.58 9.41 -6.52
CA ALA A 74 -4.92 9.65 -5.98
C ALA A 74 -5.72 8.36 -5.71
N GLY A 75 -5.17 7.18 -6.04
CA GLY A 75 -5.83 5.88 -5.91
C GLY A 75 -6.82 5.54 -7.03
N ASP A 76 -6.92 6.37 -8.08
CA ASP A 76 -7.76 6.07 -9.25
C ASP A 76 -6.96 5.23 -10.25
N TYR A 77 -6.83 3.94 -9.94
CA TYR A 77 -5.98 3.02 -10.69
C TYR A 77 -6.53 2.72 -12.09
N GLU A 78 -7.84 2.71 -12.30
CA GLU A 78 -8.43 2.52 -13.64
C GLU A 78 -8.15 3.73 -14.54
N MET A 79 -8.31 4.96 -14.03
CA MET A 79 -7.92 6.16 -14.78
C MET A 79 -6.42 6.17 -15.06
N ALA A 80 -5.60 5.79 -14.07
CA ALA A 80 -4.16 5.68 -14.24
C ALA A 80 -3.79 4.69 -15.35
N ALA A 81 -4.39 3.50 -15.36
CA ALA A 81 -4.14 2.47 -16.37
C ALA A 81 -4.54 2.96 -17.78
N GLY A 82 -5.70 3.61 -17.91
CA GLY A 82 -6.15 4.17 -19.18
C GLY A 82 -5.23 5.27 -19.73
N LEU A 83 -4.70 6.13 -18.86
CA LEU A 83 -3.78 7.21 -19.24
C LEU A 83 -2.38 6.69 -19.57
N VAL A 84 -1.78 5.88 -18.69
CA VAL A 84 -0.44 5.33 -18.95
C VAL A 84 -0.47 4.34 -20.13
N GLY A 85 -1.57 3.60 -20.31
CA GLY A 85 -1.82 2.79 -21.49
C GLY A 85 -1.77 3.59 -22.80
N LYS A 86 -2.37 4.78 -22.84
CA LYS A 86 -2.24 5.70 -23.99
C LYS A 86 -0.81 6.19 -24.18
N ALA A 87 -0.08 6.44 -23.10
CA ALA A 87 1.32 6.86 -23.19
C ALA A 87 2.20 5.80 -23.85
N VAL A 88 2.06 4.52 -23.48
CA VAL A 88 2.83 3.42 -24.09
C VAL A 88 2.35 3.10 -25.51
N GLN A 89 1.08 3.34 -25.85
CA GLN A 89 0.60 3.22 -27.23
C GLN A 89 1.18 4.31 -28.13
N ALA A 90 1.25 5.55 -27.65
CA ALA A 90 1.81 6.67 -28.39
C ALA A 90 3.34 6.60 -28.52
N ARG A 91 4.01 6.06 -27.50
CA ARG A 91 5.47 5.86 -27.48
C ARG A 91 5.82 4.46 -26.96
N PRO A 92 5.85 3.44 -27.84
CA PRO A 92 6.07 2.04 -27.46
C PRO A 92 7.42 1.72 -26.80
N ASP A 93 8.42 2.56 -26.98
CA ASP A 93 9.77 2.47 -26.40
C ASP A 93 9.90 3.20 -25.05
N PHE A 94 8.79 3.69 -24.47
CA PHE A 94 8.79 4.41 -23.21
C PHE A 94 8.92 3.47 -21.99
N ALA A 95 10.13 2.94 -21.75
CA ALA A 95 10.41 1.93 -20.72
C ALA A 95 9.86 2.30 -19.32
N GLN A 96 10.01 3.55 -18.89
CA GLN A 96 9.50 4.01 -17.60
C GLN A 96 7.96 3.94 -17.51
N ALA A 97 7.25 4.24 -18.61
CA ALA A 97 5.79 4.13 -18.63
C ALA A 97 5.33 2.68 -18.59
N HIS A 98 6.03 1.75 -19.24
CA HIS A 98 5.77 0.31 -19.11
C HIS A 98 5.98 -0.18 -17.67
N GLY A 99 7.07 0.21 -17.01
CA GLY A 99 7.31 -0.14 -15.61
C GLY A 99 6.22 0.39 -14.67
N ASN A 100 5.79 1.64 -14.88
CA ASN A 100 4.71 2.24 -14.10
C ASN A 100 3.34 1.61 -14.42
N LEU A 101 3.08 1.25 -15.67
CA LEU A 101 1.88 0.52 -16.06
C LEU A 101 1.81 -0.83 -15.34
N GLY A 102 2.94 -1.54 -15.23
CA GLY A 102 3.05 -2.77 -14.44
C GLY A 102 2.62 -2.56 -12.98
N ASN A 103 3.10 -1.49 -12.33
CA ASN A 103 2.70 -1.15 -10.95
C ASN A 103 1.19 -0.89 -10.85
N ILE A 104 0.62 -0.12 -11.79
CA ILE A 104 -0.80 0.22 -11.80
C ILE A 104 -1.66 -1.04 -12.00
N LEU A 105 -1.28 -1.91 -12.93
CA LEU A 105 -2.00 -3.16 -13.22
C LEU A 105 -1.93 -4.15 -12.05
N LYS A 106 -0.82 -4.17 -11.32
CA LYS A 106 -0.68 -4.93 -10.07
C LYS A 106 -1.70 -4.48 -9.02
N GLU A 107 -1.87 -3.17 -8.82
CA GLU A 107 -2.90 -2.63 -7.90
C GLU A 107 -4.32 -3.00 -8.36
N LEU A 108 -4.56 -3.06 -9.68
CA LEU A 108 -5.81 -3.53 -10.27
C LEU A 108 -6.00 -5.05 -10.26
N ARG A 109 -5.02 -5.82 -9.74
CA ARG A 109 -5.02 -7.29 -9.73
C ARG A 109 -5.06 -7.90 -11.14
N ARG A 110 -4.60 -7.18 -12.16
CA ARG A 110 -4.42 -7.66 -13.54
C ARG A 110 -3.00 -8.19 -13.71
N THR A 111 -2.73 -9.32 -13.07
CA THR A 111 -1.41 -9.92 -12.85
C THR A 111 -0.64 -10.21 -14.14
N GLU A 112 -1.28 -10.79 -15.14
CA GLU A 112 -0.67 -11.17 -16.41
C GLU A 112 -0.25 -9.94 -17.22
N GLU A 113 -1.11 -8.91 -17.26
CA GLU A 113 -0.82 -7.64 -17.92
C GLU A 113 0.30 -6.88 -17.19
N ALA A 114 0.33 -6.97 -15.86
CA ALA A 114 1.39 -6.36 -15.06
C ALA A 114 2.76 -6.99 -15.36
N GLU A 115 2.83 -8.32 -15.40
CA GLU A 115 4.05 -9.05 -15.74
C GLU A 115 4.55 -8.69 -17.14
N ALA A 116 3.65 -8.71 -18.14
CA ALA A 116 3.99 -8.34 -19.52
C ALA A 116 4.55 -6.91 -19.61
N SER A 117 3.97 -5.97 -18.85
CA SER A 117 4.43 -4.57 -18.80
C SER A 117 5.82 -4.46 -18.17
N TYR A 118 6.11 -5.16 -17.07
CA TYR A 118 7.46 -5.17 -16.49
C TYR A 118 8.50 -5.80 -17.42
N ARG A 119 8.19 -6.95 -18.03
CA ARG A 119 9.09 -7.60 -18.99
C ARG A 119 9.36 -6.68 -20.18
N ARG A 120 8.34 -5.98 -20.68
CA ARG A 120 8.53 -5.00 -21.75
C ARG A 120 9.42 -3.82 -21.32
N ALA A 121 9.27 -3.33 -20.09
CA ALA A 121 10.15 -2.29 -19.55
C ALA A 121 11.62 -2.74 -19.52
N LEU A 122 11.86 -4.00 -19.12
CA LEU A 122 13.20 -4.60 -19.03
C LEU A 122 13.80 -4.94 -20.40
N GLU A 123 12.99 -5.30 -21.40
CA GLU A 123 13.45 -5.44 -22.79
C GLU A 123 13.95 -4.10 -23.36
N LEU A 124 13.23 -3.01 -23.07
CA LEU A 124 13.57 -1.67 -23.53
C LEU A 124 14.74 -1.06 -22.75
N LYS A 125 14.82 -1.38 -21.45
CA LYS A 125 15.82 -0.87 -20.53
C LYS A 125 16.31 -1.99 -19.60
N PRO A 126 17.34 -2.77 -20.00
CA PRO A 126 17.89 -3.84 -19.17
C PRO A 126 18.56 -3.36 -17.88
N ASP A 127 18.99 -2.10 -17.80
CA ASP A 127 19.58 -1.45 -16.62
C ASP A 127 18.50 -0.73 -15.78
N TYR A 128 17.41 -1.44 -15.46
CA TYR A 128 16.28 -0.88 -14.71
C TYR A 128 16.03 -1.64 -13.40
N PRO A 129 16.79 -1.34 -12.33
CA PRO A 129 16.73 -2.09 -11.07
C PRO A 129 15.35 -2.09 -10.42
N GLU A 130 14.62 -0.97 -10.48
CA GLU A 130 13.27 -0.89 -9.92
C GLU A 130 12.28 -1.81 -10.64
N ALA A 131 12.38 -1.94 -11.96
CA ALA A 131 11.53 -2.86 -12.73
C ALA A 131 11.83 -4.33 -12.40
N TYR A 132 13.11 -4.69 -12.20
CA TYR A 132 13.48 -6.02 -11.72
C TYR A 132 12.94 -6.30 -10.32
N ASN A 133 13.06 -5.35 -9.39
CA ASN A 133 12.52 -5.50 -8.04
C ASN A 133 10.99 -5.67 -8.05
N ASN A 134 10.28 -4.89 -8.87
CA ASN A 134 8.82 -4.95 -8.95
C ASN A 134 8.33 -6.24 -9.63
N LEU A 135 9.03 -6.69 -10.68
CA LEU A 135 8.78 -8.00 -11.29
C LEU A 135 9.02 -9.13 -10.27
N GLY A 136 10.12 -9.08 -9.51
CA GLY A 136 10.40 -10.05 -8.45
C GLY A 136 9.29 -10.11 -7.39
N THR A 137 8.76 -8.94 -7.00
CA THR A 137 7.64 -8.83 -6.05
C THR A 137 6.39 -9.50 -6.60
N LEU A 138 6.04 -9.23 -7.87
CA LEU A 138 4.91 -9.86 -8.53
C LEU A 138 5.08 -11.38 -8.63
N LEU A 139 6.25 -11.86 -9.06
CA LEU A 139 6.56 -13.28 -9.18
C LEU A 139 6.48 -14.00 -7.82
N GLN A 140 6.93 -13.36 -6.76
CA GLN A 140 6.80 -13.89 -5.41
C GLN A 140 5.33 -14.01 -4.98
N GLU A 141 4.49 -13.01 -5.26
CA GLU A 141 3.04 -13.06 -5.01
C GLU A 141 2.35 -14.19 -5.79
N LEU A 142 2.87 -14.52 -6.98
CA LEU A 142 2.41 -15.63 -7.82
C LEU A 142 2.99 -17.00 -7.40
N GLY A 143 3.89 -17.04 -6.42
CA GLY A 143 4.54 -18.28 -5.95
C GLY A 143 5.75 -18.73 -6.77
N HIS A 144 6.21 -17.94 -7.75
CA HIS A 144 7.38 -18.22 -8.58
C HIS A 144 8.68 -17.79 -7.89
N ALA A 145 8.98 -18.41 -6.74
CA ALA A 145 10.05 -17.98 -5.84
C ALA A 145 11.45 -17.96 -6.49
N ALA A 146 11.79 -18.94 -7.34
CA ALA A 146 13.09 -18.97 -8.01
C ALA A 146 13.27 -17.82 -9.03
N GLU A 147 12.22 -17.48 -9.78
CA GLU A 147 12.26 -16.35 -10.72
C GLU A 147 12.27 -15.01 -10.00
N ALA A 148 11.59 -14.92 -8.86
CA ALA A 148 11.66 -13.75 -7.98
C ALA A 148 13.08 -13.53 -7.44
N GLU A 149 13.75 -14.57 -6.95
CA GLU A 149 15.17 -14.49 -6.54
C GLU A 149 16.05 -13.97 -7.68
N ALA A 150 15.93 -14.56 -8.88
CA ALA A 150 16.72 -14.13 -10.04
C ALA A 150 16.49 -12.65 -10.37
N SER A 151 15.23 -12.19 -10.28
CA SER A 151 14.86 -10.79 -10.51
C SER A 151 15.48 -9.86 -9.46
N TYR A 152 15.39 -10.18 -8.17
CA TYR A 152 16.01 -9.36 -7.11
C TYR A 152 17.54 -9.32 -7.23
N ARG A 153 18.19 -10.45 -7.56
CA ARG A 153 19.63 -10.47 -7.79
C ARG A 153 20.01 -9.59 -8.99
N LYS A 154 19.23 -9.60 -10.07
CA LYS A 154 19.43 -8.68 -11.21
C LYS A 154 19.29 -7.23 -10.80
N ALA A 155 18.31 -6.88 -9.97
CA ALA A 155 18.20 -5.53 -9.42
C ALA A 155 19.47 -5.12 -8.66
N LEU A 156 19.99 -6.01 -7.82
CA LEU A 156 21.19 -5.78 -7.00
C LEU A 156 22.49 -5.76 -7.81
N GLU A 157 22.56 -6.49 -8.93
CA GLU A 157 23.68 -6.40 -9.88
C GLU A 157 23.76 -5.00 -10.52
N GLN A 158 22.62 -4.39 -10.85
CA GLN A 158 22.56 -3.04 -11.42
C GLN A 158 22.71 -1.95 -10.35
N GLN A 159 22.13 -2.17 -9.17
CA GLN A 159 22.14 -1.23 -8.06
C GLN A 159 22.43 -1.95 -6.74
N PRO A 160 23.71 -2.02 -6.34
CA PRO A 160 24.10 -2.66 -5.08
C PRO A 160 23.61 -1.92 -3.82
N ASP A 161 23.26 -0.64 -3.91
CA ASP A 161 22.76 0.17 -2.79
C ASP A 161 21.22 0.22 -2.75
N PHE A 162 20.58 -0.94 -2.89
CA PHE A 162 19.11 -1.06 -2.96
C PHE A 162 18.51 -1.86 -1.78
N PRO A 163 18.22 -1.21 -0.62
CA PRO A 163 17.75 -1.88 0.59
C PRO A 163 16.46 -2.71 0.38
N GLU A 164 15.53 -2.21 -0.43
CA GLU A 164 14.27 -2.88 -0.73
C GLU A 164 14.50 -4.21 -1.43
N ALA A 165 15.40 -4.26 -2.42
CA ALA A 165 15.74 -5.48 -3.13
C ALA A 165 16.42 -6.50 -2.20
N TYR A 166 17.27 -6.07 -1.27
CA TYR A 166 17.83 -6.96 -0.25
C TYR A 166 16.78 -7.51 0.73
N ASN A 167 15.86 -6.68 1.22
CA ASN A 167 14.75 -7.15 2.06
C ASN A 167 13.89 -8.19 1.33
N ASN A 168 13.54 -7.91 0.07
CA ASN A 168 12.72 -8.79 -0.75
C ASN A 168 13.46 -10.09 -1.11
N LEU A 169 14.75 -10.00 -1.40
CA LEU A 169 15.63 -11.17 -1.57
C LEU A 169 15.64 -12.04 -0.30
N GLY A 170 15.77 -11.44 0.88
CA GLY A 170 15.70 -12.18 2.15
C GLY A 170 14.36 -12.90 2.33
N ASN A 171 13.25 -12.25 1.97
CA ASN A 171 11.92 -12.85 2.06
C ASN A 171 11.77 -14.07 1.15
N VAL A 172 12.25 -14.00 -0.09
CA VAL A 172 12.17 -15.13 -1.02
C VAL A 172 13.16 -16.26 -0.66
N LEU A 173 14.35 -15.93 -0.16
CA LEU A 173 15.31 -16.93 0.31
C LEU A 173 14.77 -17.76 1.48
N LYS A 174 14.00 -17.13 2.39
CA LYS A 174 13.29 -17.84 3.45
C LYS A 174 12.26 -18.84 2.89
N ILE A 175 11.51 -18.44 1.86
CA ILE A 175 10.55 -19.33 1.17
C ILE A 175 11.27 -20.51 0.51
N LEU A 176 12.46 -20.26 -0.06
CA LEU A 176 13.31 -21.27 -0.69
C LEU A 176 14.09 -22.14 0.32
N GLY A 177 13.90 -21.95 1.62
CA GLY A 177 14.57 -22.75 2.66
C GLY A 177 16.05 -22.42 2.86
N ARG A 178 16.48 -21.19 2.56
CA ARG A 178 17.86 -20.70 2.70
C ARG A 178 17.95 -19.58 3.76
N PRO A 179 17.68 -19.87 5.04
CA PRO A 179 17.50 -18.84 6.05
C PRO A 179 18.80 -18.09 6.43
N GLU A 180 19.98 -18.71 6.30
CA GLU A 180 21.26 -18.05 6.55
C GLU A 180 21.55 -16.96 5.50
N GLU A 181 21.23 -17.23 4.23
CA GLU A 181 21.35 -16.23 3.17
C GLU A 181 20.27 -15.14 3.29
N ALA A 182 19.09 -15.50 3.78
CA ALA A 182 18.05 -14.53 4.09
C ALA A 182 18.50 -13.55 5.18
N GLU A 183 19.09 -14.04 6.28
CA GLU A 183 19.66 -13.21 7.33
C GLU A 183 20.73 -12.26 6.77
N ALA A 184 21.66 -12.77 5.95
CA ALA A 184 22.69 -11.94 5.33
C ALA A 184 22.07 -10.81 4.47
N ALA A 185 21.03 -11.12 3.69
CA ALA A 185 20.32 -10.12 2.89
C ALA A 185 19.63 -9.05 3.76
N TYR A 186 18.94 -9.43 4.84
CA TYR A 186 18.33 -8.45 5.75
C TYR A 186 19.38 -7.57 6.44
N ARG A 187 20.51 -8.15 6.88
CA ARG A 187 21.60 -7.38 7.48
C ARG A 187 22.19 -6.36 6.50
N GLU A 188 22.29 -6.70 5.22
CA GLU A 188 22.74 -5.76 4.20
C GLU A 188 21.73 -4.64 3.94
N ALA A 189 20.43 -4.95 3.92
CA ALA A 189 19.37 -3.93 3.88
C ALA A 189 19.48 -2.95 5.06
N LEU A 190 19.76 -3.46 6.27
CA LEU A 190 19.94 -2.64 7.48
C LEU A 190 21.24 -1.86 7.49
N ARG A 191 22.33 -2.40 6.91
CA ARG A 191 23.60 -1.68 6.74
C ARG A 191 23.40 -0.45 5.85
N LEU A 192 22.67 -0.60 4.74
CA LEU A 192 22.36 0.49 3.82
C LEU A 192 21.32 1.46 4.39
N ARG A 193 20.33 0.97 5.13
CA ARG A 193 19.26 1.76 5.74
C ARG A 193 18.97 1.29 7.18
N PRO A 194 19.70 1.82 8.19
CA PRO A 194 19.50 1.43 9.59
C PRO A 194 18.09 1.71 10.14
N GLY A 195 17.34 2.63 9.53
CA GLY A 195 15.95 2.95 9.88
C GLY A 195 14.90 2.00 9.30
N TYR A 196 15.29 0.94 8.58
CA TYR A 196 14.36 0.06 7.87
C TYR A 196 13.69 -0.97 8.80
N ALA A 197 12.69 -0.53 9.57
CA ALA A 197 12.03 -1.33 10.61
C ALA A 197 11.39 -2.63 10.11
N GLU A 198 10.93 -2.66 8.85
CA GLU A 198 10.38 -3.88 8.23
C GLU A 198 11.47 -4.93 8.01
N ALA A 199 12.60 -4.56 7.40
CA ALA A 199 13.75 -5.45 7.21
C ALA A 199 14.29 -5.97 8.55
N HIS A 200 14.31 -5.13 9.58
CA HIS A 200 14.73 -5.54 10.92
C HIS A 200 13.74 -6.53 11.57
N SER A 201 12.44 -6.34 11.37
CA SER A 201 11.43 -7.30 11.83
C SER A 201 11.54 -8.63 11.07
N ASN A 202 11.79 -8.58 9.76
CA ASN A 202 12.01 -9.76 8.93
C ASN A 202 13.29 -10.51 9.33
N LEU A 203 14.36 -9.80 9.72
CA LEU A 203 15.56 -10.38 10.31
C LEU A 203 15.24 -11.15 11.60
N ILE A 204 14.58 -10.51 12.56
CA ILE A 204 14.23 -11.15 13.85
C ILE A 204 13.34 -12.37 13.62
N LEU A 205 12.38 -12.29 12.71
CA LEU A 205 11.56 -13.43 12.33
C LEU A 205 12.41 -14.54 11.68
N GLY A 206 13.32 -14.16 10.76
CA GLY A 206 14.25 -15.06 10.07
C GLY A 206 15.20 -15.80 11.01
N MET A 207 15.62 -15.19 12.11
CA MET A 207 16.49 -15.79 13.12
C MET A 207 15.86 -16.99 13.86
N ASN A 208 14.54 -17.22 13.71
CA ASN A 208 13.86 -18.39 14.29
C ASN A 208 14.12 -19.68 13.51
N TYR A 209 14.64 -19.62 12.29
CA TYR A 209 14.73 -20.78 11.38
C TYR A 209 16.09 -21.50 11.40
N PRO A 210 17.25 -20.81 11.35
CA PRO A 210 18.54 -21.50 11.40
C PRO A 210 18.76 -22.23 12.72
N ALA A 211 19.36 -23.41 12.65
CA ALA A 211 19.83 -24.09 13.85
C ALA A 211 21.04 -23.34 14.44
N GLY A 212 21.06 -23.16 15.77
CA GLY A 212 22.21 -22.60 16.48
C GLY A 212 22.10 -21.11 16.84
N VAL A 213 21.03 -20.41 16.42
CA VAL A 213 20.75 -19.07 16.96
C VAL A 213 20.25 -19.21 18.39
N SER A 214 20.96 -18.61 19.35
CA SER A 214 20.56 -18.66 20.76
C SER A 214 19.39 -17.71 21.05
N ALA A 215 18.56 -18.06 22.03
CA ALA A 215 17.51 -17.16 22.53
C ALA A 215 18.07 -15.80 23.00
N TRP A 216 19.30 -15.77 23.51
CA TRP A 216 19.98 -14.53 23.91
C TRP A 216 20.34 -13.65 22.71
N ALA A 217 20.75 -14.24 21.59
CA ALA A 217 21.03 -13.50 20.36
C ALA A 217 19.74 -12.89 19.80
N MET A 218 18.64 -13.65 19.77
CA MET A 218 17.34 -13.14 19.34
C MET A 218 16.83 -12.02 20.25
N LEU A 219 16.98 -12.16 21.57
CA LEU A 219 16.63 -11.10 22.52
C LEU A 219 17.49 -9.84 22.32
N ALA A 220 18.78 -10.01 22.03
CA ALA A 220 19.67 -8.88 21.75
C ALA A 220 19.22 -8.12 20.49
N GLU A 221 18.90 -8.83 19.41
CA GLU A 221 18.40 -8.23 18.17
C GLU A 221 17.05 -7.53 18.40
N ALA A 222 16.11 -8.14 19.14
CA ALA A 222 14.84 -7.52 19.49
C ALA A 222 14.99 -6.24 20.33
N ARG A 223 15.98 -6.18 21.24
CA ARG A 223 16.31 -4.97 21.99
C ARG A 223 16.91 -3.89 21.11
N GLU A 224 17.71 -4.27 20.12
CA GLU A 224 18.27 -3.33 19.15
C GLU A 224 17.18 -2.75 18.24
N TRP A 225 16.21 -3.59 17.83
CA TRP A 225 15.01 -3.11 17.15
C TRP A 225 14.26 -2.07 17.98
N ASP A 226 14.06 -2.33 19.27
CA ASP A 226 13.41 -1.37 20.17
C ASP A 226 14.20 -0.05 20.27
N ARG A 227 15.54 -0.14 20.36
CA ARG A 227 16.41 1.02 20.43
C ARG A 227 16.35 1.88 19.16
N LEU A 228 16.36 1.26 17.98
CA LEU A 228 16.40 1.94 16.68
C LEU A 228 15.02 2.42 16.22
N HIS A 229 13.98 1.61 16.44
CA HIS A 229 12.66 1.81 15.86
C HIS A 229 11.58 2.13 16.89
N GLY A 230 11.86 2.00 18.19
CA GLY A 230 10.93 2.34 19.27
C GLY A 230 10.81 3.85 19.53
N ALA A 231 11.61 4.69 18.87
CA ALA A 231 11.41 6.14 18.88
C ALA A 231 9.99 6.48 18.39
N GLY A 232 9.28 7.32 19.15
CA GLY A 232 7.86 7.61 18.90
C GLY A 232 6.87 6.63 19.56
N ARG A 233 7.34 5.61 20.30
CA ARG A 233 6.46 4.82 21.18
C ARG A 233 5.71 5.74 22.13
N VAL A 234 4.42 5.46 22.30
CA VAL A 234 3.59 6.17 23.26
C VAL A 234 4.08 5.86 24.67
N ARG A 235 4.70 6.84 25.32
CA ARG A 235 5.15 6.70 26.71
C ARG A 235 3.99 7.05 27.63
N HIS A 236 3.15 6.08 27.92
CA HIS A 236 2.34 6.17 29.14
C HIS A 236 3.26 5.89 30.34
N PRO A 237 3.16 6.68 31.42
CA PRO A 237 3.82 6.29 32.66
C PRO A 237 3.34 4.88 33.03
N ARG A 238 4.22 4.03 33.56
CA ARG A 238 3.89 2.67 34.03
C ARG A 238 3.00 2.72 35.28
N VAL A 239 1.86 3.39 35.17
CA VAL A 239 0.87 3.52 36.22
C VAL A 239 -0.27 2.63 35.79
N CYS A 240 -0.34 1.45 36.41
CA CYS A 240 -1.54 0.65 36.31
C CYS A 240 -2.64 1.41 37.06
N HIS A 241 -3.51 2.09 36.32
CA HIS A 241 -4.65 2.81 36.92
C HIS A 241 -5.69 1.85 37.50
N ASN A 242 -5.63 0.57 37.14
CA ASN A 242 -6.55 -0.45 37.61
C ASN A 242 -6.18 -0.89 39.02
N VAL A 243 -7.15 -0.73 39.92
CA VAL A 243 -7.06 -1.25 41.27
C VAL A 243 -7.35 -2.76 41.19
N PRO A 244 -6.49 -3.62 41.77
CA PRO A 244 -6.79 -5.03 41.91
C PRO A 244 -8.08 -5.21 42.72
N ASP A 245 -9.03 -5.92 42.15
CA ASP A 245 -10.33 -6.22 42.77
C ASP A 245 -10.70 -7.65 42.33
N PRO A 246 -10.85 -8.60 43.27
CA PRO A 246 -11.16 -9.98 42.93
C PRO A 246 -12.61 -10.17 42.43
N GLU A 247 -13.50 -9.21 42.69
CA GLU A 247 -14.92 -9.29 42.31
C GLU A 247 -15.19 -8.72 40.92
N ARG A 248 -14.25 -7.95 40.36
CA ARG A 248 -14.38 -7.42 39.00
C ARG A 248 -13.85 -8.42 37.97
N ARG A 249 -14.43 -8.37 36.78
CA ARG A 249 -13.92 -9.09 35.62
C ARG A 249 -12.54 -8.56 35.21
N LEU A 250 -11.66 -9.48 34.84
CA LEU A 250 -10.36 -9.16 34.26
C LEU A 250 -10.55 -8.69 32.82
N ARG A 251 -10.01 -7.53 32.47
CA ARG A 251 -10.08 -6.98 31.11
C ARG A 251 -8.88 -7.41 30.30
N ILE A 252 -9.09 -8.31 29.35
CA ILE A 252 -8.04 -8.78 28.44
C ILE A 252 -8.26 -8.16 27.06
N GLY A 253 -7.23 -7.47 26.56
CA GLY A 253 -7.21 -6.86 25.24
C GLY A 253 -6.31 -7.63 24.29
N TYR A 254 -6.84 -8.08 23.16
CA TYR A 254 -6.07 -8.69 22.09
C TYR A 254 -5.89 -7.69 20.93
N VAL A 255 -4.66 -7.48 20.49
CA VAL A 255 -4.34 -6.59 19.36
C VAL A 255 -3.80 -7.43 18.22
N SER A 256 -4.42 -7.33 17.04
CA SER A 256 -3.94 -8.05 15.86
C SER A 256 -4.44 -7.44 14.55
N PRO A 257 -3.60 -7.42 13.50
CA PRO A 257 -4.04 -7.20 12.13
C PRO A 257 -4.65 -8.47 11.49
N ASP A 258 -4.71 -9.59 12.21
CA ASP A 258 -4.98 -10.91 11.64
C ASP A 258 -6.19 -11.65 12.25
N PHE A 259 -7.17 -10.92 12.79
CA PHE A 259 -8.46 -11.49 13.19
C PHE A 259 -9.34 -11.84 11.97
N ARG A 260 -8.86 -12.75 11.13
CA ARG A 260 -9.42 -13.17 9.83
C ARG A 260 -8.95 -14.60 9.51
N MET A 261 -9.24 -15.13 8.33
CA MET A 261 -8.69 -16.37 7.78
C MET A 261 -7.17 -16.27 7.60
N HIS A 262 -6.49 -16.45 8.72
CA HIS A 262 -5.04 -16.35 8.90
C HIS A 262 -4.67 -17.28 10.06
N PRO A 263 -3.46 -17.88 10.10
CA PRO A 263 -3.03 -18.72 11.21
C PRO A 263 -3.32 -18.13 12.60
N VAL A 264 -3.03 -16.85 12.82
CA VAL A 264 -3.37 -16.15 14.08
C VAL A 264 -4.87 -16.20 14.38
N GLY A 265 -5.73 -15.93 13.40
CA GLY A 265 -7.18 -16.01 13.57
C GLY A 265 -7.66 -17.42 13.90
N TYR A 266 -7.15 -18.45 13.23
CA TYR A 266 -7.52 -19.85 13.50
C TYR A 266 -7.16 -20.29 14.93
N PHE A 267 -6.00 -19.86 15.45
CA PHE A 267 -5.58 -20.23 16.80
C PHE A 267 -6.20 -19.34 17.89
N SER A 268 -6.47 -18.07 17.60
CA SER A 268 -7.02 -17.12 18.58
C SER A 268 -8.55 -17.14 18.68
N GLU A 269 -9.27 -17.53 17.63
CA GLU A 269 -10.75 -17.65 17.67
C GLU A 269 -11.24 -18.53 18.82
N PRO A 270 -10.83 -19.82 18.93
CA PRO A 270 -11.32 -20.68 20.01
C PRO A 270 -10.90 -20.19 21.39
N LEU A 271 -9.73 -19.55 21.52
CA LEU A 271 -9.28 -18.94 22.78
C LEU A 271 -10.22 -17.80 23.21
N ILE A 272 -10.53 -16.89 22.28
CA ILE A 272 -11.41 -15.75 22.56
C ILE A 272 -12.83 -16.22 22.90
N ALA A 273 -13.33 -17.24 22.21
CA ALA A 273 -14.66 -17.82 22.45
C ALA A 273 -14.77 -18.56 23.80
N SER A 274 -13.66 -19.10 24.32
CA SER A 274 -13.65 -19.97 25.50
C SER A 274 -13.40 -19.26 26.83
N HIS A 275 -13.20 -17.93 26.81
CA HIS A 275 -13.08 -17.17 28.06
C HIS A 275 -14.35 -17.31 28.91
N ASP A 276 -14.17 -17.58 30.20
CA ASP A 276 -15.26 -17.51 31.17
C ASP A 276 -15.77 -16.07 31.23
N ARG A 277 -16.95 -15.85 30.67
CA ARG A 277 -17.55 -14.52 30.55
C ARG A 277 -17.91 -13.91 31.90
N THR A 278 -17.99 -14.71 32.96
CA THR A 278 -18.24 -14.23 34.32
C THR A 278 -16.96 -13.70 34.99
N ALA A 279 -15.79 -14.19 34.57
CA ALA A 279 -14.49 -13.80 35.11
C ALA A 279 -13.71 -12.84 34.20
N VAL A 280 -13.93 -12.87 32.89
CA VAL A 280 -13.13 -12.14 31.90
C VAL A 280 -14.00 -11.29 30.97
N GLU A 281 -13.63 -10.04 30.79
CA GLU A 281 -14.17 -9.10 29.81
C GLU A 281 -13.18 -8.94 28.64
N VAL A 282 -13.56 -9.40 27.46
CA VAL A 282 -12.67 -9.52 26.30
C VAL A 282 -12.81 -8.33 25.34
N PHE A 283 -11.69 -7.70 25.03
CA PHE A 283 -11.56 -6.61 24.05
C PHE A 283 -10.71 -7.09 22.86
N CYS A 284 -11.16 -6.81 21.64
CA CYS A 284 -10.42 -7.06 20.41
C CYS A 284 -10.17 -5.75 19.67
N TYR A 285 -8.91 -5.42 19.43
CA TYR A 285 -8.44 -4.29 18.64
C TYR A 285 -7.99 -4.79 17.27
N ALA A 286 -8.90 -4.74 16.31
CA ALA A 286 -8.77 -5.34 14.99
C ALA A 286 -8.22 -4.33 13.96
N ASP A 287 -6.96 -4.51 13.54
CA ASP A 287 -6.30 -3.65 12.54
C ASP A 287 -6.52 -4.18 11.10
N LEU A 288 -7.79 -4.40 10.76
CA LEU A 288 -8.21 -5.04 9.51
C LEU A 288 -8.84 -4.04 8.54
N VAL A 289 -8.51 -4.19 7.25
CA VAL A 289 -9.22 -3.47 6.17
C VAL A 289 -10.55 -4.15 5.85
N GLN A 290 -10.54 -5.47 5.74
CA GLN A 290 -11.70 -6.27 5.41
C GLN A 290 -11.74 -7.51 6.31
N GLY A 291 -12.91 -7.78 6.87
CA GLY A 291 -13.17 -8.99 7.65
C GLY A 291 -13.73 -10.12 6.80
N ASP A 292 -13.71 -11.32 7.36
CA ASP A 292 -14.31 -12.52 6.78
C ASP A 292 -15.10 -13.31 7.85
N GLN A 293 -15.45 -14.56 7.53
CA GLN A 293 -16.21 -15.42 8.43
C GLN A 293 -15.53 -15.67 9.79
N ILE A 294 -14.19 -15.67 9.87
CA ILE A 294 -13.46 -15.80 11.14
C ILE A 294 -13.65 -14.51 11.93
N THR A 295 -13.48 -13.37 11.27
CA THR A 295 -13.67 -12.05 11.87
C THR A 295 -15.04 -11.92 12.53
N GLU A 296 -16.10 -12.36 11.85
CA GLU A 296 -17.47 -12.26 12.38
C GLU A 296 -17.70 -13.17 13.61
N ARG A 297 -17.13 -14.38 13.63
CA ARG A 297 -17.22 -15.27 14.80
C ARG A 297 -16.44 -14.74 16.00
N MET A 298 -15.25 -14.19 15.76
CA MET A 298 -14.46 -13.53 16.80
C MET A 298 -15.18 -12.28 17.34
N ARG A 299 -15.78 -11.48 16.45
CA ARG A 299 -16.59 -10.31 16.83
C ARG A 299 -17.77 -10.70 17.71
N ALA A 300 -18.48 -11.77 17.37
CA ALA A 300 -19.60 -12.26 18.16
C ALA A 300 -19.17 -12.78 19.55
N SER A 301 -17.93 -13.25 19.66
CA SER A 301 -17.37 -13.79 20.92
C SER A 301 -16.81 -12.70 21.84
N ALA A 302 -16.25 -11.64 21.27
CA ALA A 302 -15.71 -10.51 22.03
C ALA A 302 -16.81 -9.71 22.74
N HIS A 303 -16.49 -9.15 23.91
CA HIS A 303 -17.38 -8.19 24.57
C HIS A 303 -17.28 -6.82 23.90
N HIS A 304 -16.08 -6.45 23.47
CA HIS A 304 -15.81 -5.20 22.77
C HIS A 304 -14.99 -5.47 21.51
N TRP A 305 -15.51 -5.06 20.36
CA TRP A 305 -14.81 -5.12 19.09
C TRP A 305 -14.50 -3.72 18.58
N ARG A 306 -13.24 -3.45 18.26
CA ARG A 306 -12.77 -2.14 17.80
C ARG A 306 -12.05 -2.29 16.49
N THR A 307 -12.59 -1.71 15.43
CA THR A 307 -11.88 -1.56 14.16
C THR A 307 -10.91 -0.40 14.29
N VAL A 308 -9.62 -0.70 14.35
CA VAL A 308 -8.55 0.29 14.60
C VAL A 308 -7.72 0.60 13.35
N LYS A 309 -8.12 0.05 12.19
CA LYS A 309 -7.46 0.34 10.92
C LYS A 309 -7.45 1.83 10.63
N GLY A 310 -6.27 2.33 10.26
CA GLY A 310 -6.04 3.76 9.99
C GLY A 310 -5.89 4.63 11.24
N TRP A 311 -5.98 4.06 12.45
CA TRP A 311 -5.63 4.80 13.66
C TRP A 311 -4.11 4.95 13.77
N SER A 312 -3.67 6.08 14.33
CA SER A 312 -2.29 6.24 14.78
C SER A 312 -2.05 5.39 16.02
N ASP A 313 -0.78 5.03 16.26
CA ASP A 313 -0.39 4.27 17.44
C ASP A 313 -0.78 5.02 18.74
N THR A 314 -0.65 6.36 18.76
CA THR A 314 -1.10 7.21 19.87
C THR A 314 -2.60 7.08 20.15
N ARG A 315 -3.44 7.16 19.10
CA ARG A 315 -4.90 7.02 19.28
C ARG A 315 -5.28 5.64 19.78
N LEU A 316 -4.59 4.60 19.31
CA LEU A 316 -4.81 3.24 19.76
C LEU A 316 -4.39 3.06 21.23
N ALA A 317 -3.21 3.54 21.61
CA ALA A 317 -2.72 3.49 22.99
C ALA A 317 -3.65 4.25 23.96
N ASP A 318 -4.07 5.48 23.62
CA ASP A 318 -5.02 6.26 24.41
C ASP A 318 -6.34 5.51 24.60
N ARG A 319 -6.79 4.81 23.54
CA ARG A 319 -8.01 4.03 23.62
C ARG A 319 -7.85 2.83 24.55
N ILE A 320 -6.74 2.10 24.45
CA ILE A 320 -6.44 0.96 25.33
C ILE A 320 -6.40 1.41 26.80
N GLN A 321 -5.82 2.59 27.07
CA GLN A 321 -5.82 3.19 28.42
C GLN A 321 -7.23 3.56 28.89
N HIS A 322 -8.04 4.19 28.03
CA HIS A 322 -9.43 4.52 28.32
C HIS A 322 -10.28 3.28 28.62
N ASP A 323 -10.03 2.18 27.92
CA ASP A 323 -10.73 0.91 28.12
C ASP A 323 -10.27 0.18 29.39
N ARG A 324 -9.16 0.64 29.97
CA ARG A 324 -8.59 0.16 31.22
C ARG A 324 -8.28 -1.34 31.14
N ILE A 325 -7.58 -1.73 30.08
CA ILE A 325 -7.13 -3.11 29.89
C ILE A 325 -6.14 -3.52 30.98
N ASP A 326 -6.35 -4.68 31.60
CA ASP A 326 -5.46 -5.24 32.61
C ASP A 326 -4.30 -6.01 31.98
N ILE A 327 -4.61 -6.82 30.96
CA ILE A 327 -3.63 -7.61 30.22
C ILE A 327 -3.81 -7.30 28.74
N LEU A 328 -2.79 -6.68 28.15
CA LEU A 328 -2.72 -6.46 26.71
C LEU A 328 -1.87 -7.57 26.08
N VAL A 329 -2.41 -8.25 25.09
CA VAL A 329 -1.77 -9.34 24.36
C VAL A 329 -1.56 -8.90 22.92
N ASP A 330 -0.30 -8.73 22.53
CA ASP A 330 0.10 -8.59 21.13
C ASP A 330 0.12 -9.97 20.46
N LEU A 331 -0.56 -10.08 19.33
CA LEU A 331 -0.63 -11.31 18.53
C LEU A 331 0.07 -11.18 17.16
N ALA A 332 0.73 -10.05 16.90
CA ALA A 332 1.48 -9.83 15.66
C ALA A 332 3.00 -10.01 15.88
N GLY A 333 3.57 -9.46 16.96
CA GLY A 333 5.02 -9.47 17.14
C GLY A 333 5.73 -8.80 15.95
N HIS A 334 6.76 -9.42 15.40
CA HIS A 334 7.53 -8.89 14.26
C HIS A 334 6.93 -9.23 12.87
N THR A 335 5.63 -9.54 12.78
CA THR A 335 4.97 -9.80 11.48
C THR A 335 4.36 -8.53 10.87
N ALA A 336 3.87 -8.65 9.63
CA ALA A 336 3.29 -7.54 8.89
C ALA A 336 2.07 -6.94 9.60
N GLY A 337 2.00 -5.60 9.65
CA GLY A 337 0.88 -4.89 10.27
C GLY A 337 0.92 -4.87 11.81
N ASN A 338 2.04 -5.24 12.43
CA ASN A 338 2.18 -5.17 13.88
C ASN A 338 2.06 -3.74 14.44
N ARG A 339 1.81 -3.67 15.75
CA ARG A 339 1.63 -2.44 16.50
C ARG A 339 2.59 -2.34 17.70
N LEU A 340 3.85 -2.76 17.53
CA LEU A 340 4.87 -2.81 18.59
C LEU A 340 5.23 -1.45 19.25
N ARG A 341 4.68 -0.34 18.75
CA ARG A 341 4.85 1.03 19.28
C ARG A 341 3.65 1.52 20.11
N VAL A 342 2.57 0.74 20.16
CA VAL A 342 1.40 0.92 21.03
C VAL A 342 1.72 0.28 22.37
#